data_AF-A0AAW8CSF6-F1
#
_entry.id   AF-A0AAW8CSF6-F1
#
_cell.length_a   1.000
_cell.length_b   1.000
_cell.length_c   1.000
_cell.angle_alpha   90.00
_cell.angle_beta   90.00
_cell.angle_gamma   90.00
#
_symmetry.space_group_name_H-M   'P 1'
#
loop_
_entity.id
_entity.type
_entity.pdbx_description
1 polymer ?
#
loop_
_entity_poly.entity_id
_entity_poly.type
_entity_poly.pdbx_seq_one_letter_code
_entity_poly.pdbx_strand_id
1 'polypeptide(L)'
;MNIASIHAAATSGPQCVTFNVEGAINPSALARMRLEGIWLGAQGDLLTVEAGEPITPAVIERIQTRYAEVEVQLAREADAEHAKRQAMLDSVMASTGLPLGTRATE
;
A
#
# COMPACT_ATOMS: atom_id res chain seq x y z
N MET A 1 -4.92 5.36 -6.68
CA MET A 1 -5.09 6.62 -5.93
C MET A 1 -4.97 7.80 -6.89
N ASN A 2 -5.90 8.75 -6.89
CA ASN A 2 -5.81 10.02 -7.64
C ASN A 2 -5.77 11.20 -6.67
N ILE A 3 -5.04 12.28 -6.97
CA ILE A 3 -5.09 13.50 -6.15
C ILE A 3 -6.29 14.32 -6.62
N ALA A 4 -7.32 14.44 -5.77
CA ALA A 4 -8.51 15.25 -6.06
C ALA A 4 -8.19 16.75 -6.05
N SER A 5 -7.34 17.16 -5.10
CA SER A 5 -6.98 18.56 -4.93
C SER A 5 -5.73 18.70 -4.08
N ILE A 6 -4.79 19.51 -4.56
CA ILE A 6 -3.62 19.90 -3.77
C ILE A 6 -4.06 21.09 -2.91
N HIS A 7 -4.51 20.79 -1.70
CA HIS A 7 -4.61 21.81 -0.68
C HIS A 7 -3.21 21.98 -0.13
N ALA A 8 -2.41 22.92 -0.64
CA ALA A 8 -1.20 23.36 0.04
C ALA A 8 -1.61 23.94 1.41
N ALA A 9 -1.95 23.07 2.35
CA ALA A 9 -2.50 23.40 3.65
C ALA A 9 -1.32 23.90 4.47
N ALA A 10 -1.08 25.21 4.37
CA ALA A 10 -0.57 26.08 5.40
C ALA A 10 0.24 25.39 6.52
N THR A 11 1.38 24.77 6.18
CA THR A 11 2.31 24.22 7.18
C THR A 11 3.74 24.50 6.74
N SER A 12 4.26 25.62 7.25
CA SER A 12 5.68 25.87 7.58
C SER A 12 6.73 25.94 6.46
N GLY A 13 6.51 25.47 5.23
CA GLY A 13 7.47 25.63 4.13
C GLY A 13 7.22 24.74 2.89
N PRO A 14 7.98 24.92 1.79
CA PRO A 14 7.80 24.16 0.54
C PRO A 14 8.15 22.66 0.64
N GLN A 15 8.55 22.19 1.82
CA GLN A 15 9.03 20.83 2.09
C GLN A 15 7.96 19.92 2.71
N CYS A 16 6.83 20.50 3.15
CA CYS A 16 5.70 19.77 3.70
C CYS A 16 4.44 20.14 2.92
N VAL A 17 3.87 19.18 2.20
CA VAL A 17 2.66 19.40 1.41
C VAL A 17 1.64 18.34 1.76
N THR A 18 0.48 18.78 2.21
CA THR A 18 -0.70 17.94 2.33
C THR A 18 -1.53 18.02 1.05
N PHE A 19 -2.25 16.96 0.69
CA PHE A 19 -3.23 17.00 -0.38
C PHE A 19 -4.34 15.99 -0.14
N ASN A 20 -5.48 16.24 -0.78
CA ASN A 20 -6.64 15.37 -0.68
C ASN A 20 -6.54 14.29 -1.75
N VAL A 21 -6.65 13.03 -1.34
CA VAL A 21 -6.59 11.87 -2.24
C VAL A 21 -7.96 11.24 -2.38
N GLU A 22 -8.32 10.86 -3.60
CA GLU A 22 -9.52 10.09 -3.87
C GLU A 22 -9.22 8.59 -3.71
N GLY A 23 -10.03 7.96 -2.86
CA GLY A 23 -10.00 6.53 -2.60
C GLY A 23 -9.30 6.15 -1.30
N ALA A 24 -9.46 4.88 -0.92
CA ALA A 24 -8.87 4.35 0.30
C ALA A 24 -7.34 4.34 0.20
N ILE A 25 -6.68 4.84 1.24
CA ILE A 25 -5.22 4.78 1.37
C ILE A 25 -4.84 3.42 1.94
N ASN A 26 -3.97 2.71 1.24
CA ASN A 26 -3.46 1.41 1.61
C ASN A 26 -2.32 1.56 2.64
N PRO A 27 -2.52 1.16 3.91
CA PRO A 27 -1.51 1.34 4.95
C PRO A 27 -0.23 0.52 4.70
N SER A 28 -0.33 -0.62 4.02
CA SER A 28 0.84 -1.44 3.66
C SER A 28 1.70 -0.75 2.60
N ALA A 29 1.05 -0.08 1.64
CA ALA A 29 1.76 0.70 0.63
C ALA A 29 2.49 1.90 1.27
N LEU A 30 1.83 2.61 2.20
CA LEU A 30 2.48 3.68 2.98
C LEU A 30 3.68 3.18 3.78
N ALA A 31 3.56 2.02 4.44
CA ALA A 31 4.65 1.44 5.21
C ALA A 31 5.86 1.13 4.32
N ARG A 32 5.64 0.59 3.12
CA ARG A 32 6.70 0.35 2.14
C ARG A 32 7.34 1.65 1.66
N MET A 33 6.54 2.66 1.34
CA MET A 33 7.04 3.99 0.93
C MET A 33 7.93 4.64 2.00
N ARG A 34 7.57 4.49 3.29
CA ARG A 34 8.41 4.97 4.41
C ARG A 34 9.74 4.25 4.52
N LEU A 35 9.78 2.94 4.24
CA LEU A 35 11.04 2.16 4.21
C LEU A 35 11.95 2.61 3.06
N GLU A 36 11.38 3.13 1.97
CA GLU A 36 12.12 3.70 0.84
C GLU A 36 12.57 5.16 1.09
N GLY A 37 12.32 5.70 2.29
CA GLY A 37 12.73 7.05 2.69
C GLY A 37 11.75 8.15 2.27
N ILE A 38 10.58 7.79 1.74
CA ILE A 38 9.52 8.76 1.40
C ILE A 38 8.61 8.89 2.61
N TRP A 39 8.70 10.02 3.32
CA TRP A 39 7.85 10.29 4.47
C TRP A 39 6.44 10.67 4.01
N LEU A 40 5.54 9.69 4.11
CA LEU A 40 4.11 9.84 3.85
C LEU A 40 3.31 9.65 5.15
N GLY A 41 2.60 10.70 5.54
CA GLY A 41 1.54 10.66 6.55
C GLY A 41 0.18 10.48 5.87
N ALA A 42 -0.73 9.75 6.51
CA ALA A 42 -2.12 9.64 6.04
C ALA A 42 -3.07 9.85 7.21
N GLN A 43 -4.08 10.69 7.02
CA GLN A 43 -5.14 10.93 8.00
C GLN A 43 -6.48 11.04 7.27
N GLY A 44 -7.30 9.99 7.34
CA GLY A 44 -8.52 9.89 6.53
C GLY A 44 -8.16 9.91 5.04
N ASP A 45 -8.72 10.87 4.31
CA ASP A 45 -8.50 11.08 2.87
C ASP A 45 -7.35 12.06 2.57
N LEU A 46 -6.63 12.52 3.60
CA LEU A 46 -5.50 13.44 3.46
C LEU A 46 -4.19 12.67 3.45
N LEU A 47 -3.35 12.95 2.44
CA LEU A 47 -1.97 12.50 2.39
C LEU A 47 -1.03 13.69 2.64
N THR A 48 -0.08 13.52 3.56
CA THR A 48 0.97 14.51 3.83
C THR A 48 2.31 13.96 3.39
N VAL A 49 3.03 14.75 2.60
CA VAL A 49 4.37 14.43 2.12
C VAL A 49 5.36 15.36 2.80
N GLU A 50 6.42 14.78 3.35
CA GLU A 50 7.56 15.50 3.90
C GLU A 50 8.83 15.10 3.16
N ALA A 51 9.61 16.08 2.72
CA ALA A 51 10.86 15.87 1.99
C ALA A 51 11.94 16.87 2.43
N GLY A 52 13.21 16.46 2.36
CA GLY A 52 14.35 17.36 2.63
C GLY A 52 14.56 18.44 1.57
N GLU A 53 13.95 18.27 0.39
CA GLU A 53 13.99 19.21 -0.73
C GLU A 53 12.59 19.78 -1.01
N PRO A 54 12.48 20.96 -1.66
CA PRO A 54 11.20 21.55 -2.04
C PRO A 54 10.35 20.57 -2.86
N ILE A 55 9.11 20.36 -2.42
CA ILE A 55 8.14 19.52 -3.10
C ILE A 55 7.63 20.30 -4.33
N THR A 56 7.99 19.80 -5.51
CA THR A 56 7.50 20.31 -6.79
C THR A 56 6.39 19.42 -7.33
N PRO A 57 5.58 19.88 -8.30
CA PRO A 57 4.57 19.03 -8.96
C PRO A 57 5.16 17.72 -9.51
N ALA A 58 6.37 17.77 -10.07
CA ALA A 58 7.06 16.58 -10.57
C ALA A 58 7.42 15.57 -9.45
N VAL A 59 7.74 16.05 -8.24
CA VAL A 59 7.96 15.18 -7.07
C VAL A 59 6.65 14.52 -6.64
N ILE A 60 5.55 15.27 -6.64
CA ILE A 60 4.22 14.75 -6.32
C ILE A 60 3.82 13.65 -7.31
N GLU A 61 3.97 13.90 -8.62
CA GLU A 61 3.68 12.90 -9.66
C GLU A 61 4.52 11.63 -9.47
N ARG A 62 5.83 11.77 -9.20
CA ARG A 62 6.71 10.61 -8.93
C ARG A 62 6.24 9.81 -7.72
N ILE A 63 5.82 10.48 -6.64
CA ILE A 63 5.30 9.81 -5.44
C ILE A 63 4.01 9.06 -5.74
N GLN A 64 3.09 9.66 -6.52
CA GLN A 64 1.85 9.00 -6.92
C GLN A 64 2.11 7.76 -7.78
N THR A 65 2.99 7.88 -8.78
CA THR A 65 3.38 6.74 -9.62
C THR A 65 3.99 5.64 -8.78
N ARG A 66 4.94 6.00 -7.89
CA ARG A 66 5.60 5.02 -7.03
C ARG A 66 4.62 4.32 -6.09
N TYR A 67 3.70 5.07 -5.51
CA TYR A 67 2.66 4.52 -4.66
C TYR A 67 1.79 3.50 -5.42
N ALA A 68 1.36 3.83 -6.64
CA ALA A 68 0.60 2.90 -7.49
C ALA A 68 1.40 1.64 -7.85
N GLU A 69 2.69 1.77 -8.15
CA GLU A 69 3.58 0.62 -8.37
C GLU A 69 3.65 -0.29 -7.14
N VAL A 70 3.79 0.30 -5.94
CA VAL A 70 3.84 -0.43 -4.68
C VAL A 70 2.51 -1.17 -4.42
N GLU A 71 1.36 -0.55 -4.70
CA GLU A 71 0.07 -1.24 -4.58
C GLU A 71 -0.02 -2.46 -5.49
N VAL A 72 0.44 -2.33 -6.74
CA VAL A 72 0.47 -3.45 -7.69
C VAL A 72 1.44 -4.55 -7.23
N GLN A 73 2.60 -4.18 -6.69
CA GLN A 73 3.56 -5.14 -6.13
C GLN A 73 2.96 -5.90 -4.96
N LEU A 74 2.35 -5.20 -4.00
CA LEU A 74 1.70 -5.82 -2.84
C LEU A 74 0.57 -6.76 -3.23
N ALA A 75 -0.24 -6.39 -4.23
CA ALA A 75 -1.28 -7.28 -4.75
C ALA A 75 -0.68 -8.58 -5.32
N ARG A 76 0.39 -8.48 -6.11
CA ARG A 76 1.09 -9.65 -6.67
C ARG A 76 1.73 -10.52 -5.59
N GLU A 77 2.32 -9.91 -4.55
CA GLU A 77 2.90 -10.62 -3.42
C GLU A 77 1.81 -11.37 -2.63
N ALA A 78 0.65 -10.75 -2.43
CA ALA A 78 -0.50 -11.40 -1.79
C ALA A 78 -1.00 -12.59 -2.62
N ASP A 79 -1.18 -12.42 -3.94
CA ASP A 79 -1.60 -13.50 -4.83
C ASP A 79 -0.61 -14.67 -4.84
N ALA A 80 0.70 -14.37 -4.88
CA ALA A 80 1.75 -15.38 -4.83
C ALA A 80 1.76 -16.15 -3.50
N GLU A 81 1.56 -15.46 -2.38
CA GLU A 81 1.46 -16.08 -1.07
C GLU A 81 0.18 -16.93 -0.94
N HIS A 82 -0.94 -16.47 -1.49
CA HIS A 82 -2.18 -17.26 -1.56
C HIS A 82 -1.99 -18.53 -2.40
N ALA A 83 -1.36 -18.43 -3.57
CA ALA A 83 -1.05 -19.57 -4.42
C ALA A 83 -0.11 -20.56 -3.72
N LYS A 84 0.91 -20.06 -3.01
CA LYS A 84 1.85 -20.89 -2.25
C LYS A 84 1.15 -21.62 -1.10
N ARG A 85 0.26 -20.94 -0.36
CA ARG A 85 -0.55 -21.56 0.70
C ARG A 85 -1.47 -22.63 0.13
N GLN A 86 -2.13 -22.35 -1.00
CA GLN A 86 -2.99 -23.33 -1.65
C GLN A 86 -2.18 -24.56 -2.10
N ALA A 87 -1.03 -24.37 -2.76
CA ALA A 87 -0.16 -25.47 -3.18
C ALA A 87 0.38 -26.27 -1.98
N MET A 88 0.69 -25.63 -0.86
CA MET A 88 1.10 -26.31 0.37
C MET A 88 -0.04 -27.15 0.96
N LEU A 89 -1.28 -26.63 0.98
CA LEU A 89 -2.46 -27.38 1.40
C LEU A 89 -2.72 -28.59 0.48
N ASP A 90 -2.63 -28.38 -0.84
CA ASP A 90 -2.80 -29.45 -1.83
C ASP A 90 -1.72 -30.54 -1.67
N SER A 91 -0.47 -30.15 -1.39
CA SER A 91 0.63 -31.09 -1.12
C SER A 91 0.45 -31.86 0.19
N VAL A 92 -0.07 -31.21 1.25
CA VAL A 92 -0.41 -31.88 2.51
C VAL A 92 -1.57 -32.86 2.29
N MET A 93 -2.61 -32.48 1.56
CA MET A 93 -3.71 -33.39 1.21
C MET A 93 -3.22 -34.58 0.37
N ALA A 94 -2.36 -34.35 -0.62
CA ALA A 94 -1.81 -35.40 -1.48
C ALA A 94 -0.88 -36.37 -0.73
N SER A 95 -0.14 -35.90 0.27
CA SER A 95 0.79 -36.72 1.06
C SER A 95 0.14 -37.45 2.24
N THR A 96 -0.93 -36.90 2.82
CA THR A 96 -1.60 -37.48 4.00
C THR A 96 -2.91 -38.20 3.69
N GLY A 97 -3.50 -38.00 2.51
CA GLY A 97 -4.76 -38.65 2.08
C GLY A 97 -5.99 -38.27 2.92
N LEU A 98 -5.86 -37.30 3.84
CA LEU A 98 -6.92 -36.86 4.73
C LEU A 98 -7.38 -35.45 4.35
N PRO A 99 -8.70 -35.20 4.16
CA PRO A 99 -9.20 -33.85 4.00
C PRO A 99 -8.97 -33.06 5.30
N LEU A 100 -8.43 -31.84 5.19
CA LEU A 100 -8.31 -30.90 6.30
C LEU A 100 -9.72 -30.48 6.74
N GLY A 101 -10.27 -31.21 7.71
CA GLY A 101 -11.47 -30.86 8.47
C GLY A 101 -12.76 -30.78 7.65
N THR A 102 -13.42 -31.91 7.42
CA THR A 102 -14.87 -31.92 7.59
C THR A 102 -15.13 -31.44 9.01
N ARG A 103 -15.85 -30.32 9.15
CA ARG A 103 -16.53 -29.97 10.40
C ARG A 103 -17.11 -31.26 10.97
N ALA A 104 -16.67 -31.62 12.18
CA ALA A 104 -17.31 -32.66 12.95
C ALA A 104 -18.82 -32.33 12.99
N THR A 105 -19.60 -33.31 12.55
CA THR A 105 -21.05 -33.45 12.77
C THR A 105 -21.49 -32.89 14.11
N GLU A 106 -22.54 -32.08 14.10
CA GLU A 106 -23.80 -32.31 14.84
C GLU A 106 -24.98 -31.79 14.01
#